data_AF-A0A356NK39-F1
#
_entry.id   AF-A0A356NK39-F1
#
_cell.length_a   1.000
_cell.length_b   1.000
_cell.length_c   1.000
_cell.angle_alpha   90.00
_cell.angle_beta   90.00
_cell.angle_gamma   90.00
#
_symmetry.space_group_name_H-M   'P 1'
#
loop_
_entity.id
_entity.type
_entity.pdbx_description
1 polymer ?
#
loop_
_entity_poly.entity_id
_entity_poly.type
_entity_poly.pdbx_seq_one_letter_code
_entity_poly.pdbx_strand_id
1 'polypeptide(L)'
;MVTLELTSRNIYEGLKKEGYKCSLDIWMKEPEWAKVNVHLDGMTWTIEGIDEVGKSNSEEADFRKSDEGEFNSQANAEKDKYIHFQIDRVFKKEQEAMAQLATKRLCSSFIYHERTKLISTDGSFTISFHRQYPLLTDDDEAGIKTIIDQLNNFKIIVQSVFYSVQEEKQ
;
A
#
# COMPACT_ATOMS: atom_id res chain seq x y z
N MET A 1 -27.78 8.88 -15.05
CA MET A 1 -27.38 8.32 -13.75
C MET A 1 -25.88 8.52 -13.69
N VAL A 2 -25.37 9.43 -12.85
CA VAL A 2 -23.93 9.63 -12.71
C VAL A 2 -23.43 8.40 -11.96
N THR A 3 -22.71 7.52 -12.65
CA THR A 3 -21.92 6.49 -11.98
C THR A 3 -20.90 7.24 -11.13
N LEU A 4 -21.11 7.22 -9.82
CA LEU A 4 -20.14 7.70 -8.86
C LEU A 4 -18.89 6.84 -9.05
N GLU A 5 -17.79 7.45 -9.45
CA GLU A 5 -16.51 6.78 -9.67
C GLU A 5 -15.72 6.83 -8.37
N LEU A 6 -15.20 5.69 -7.92
CA LEU A 6 -14.39 5.58 -6.71
C LEU A 6 -13.02 6.25 -6.87
N THR A 7 -13.01 7.58 -6.81
CA THR A 7 -11.81 8.42 -6.88
C THR A 7 -11.06 8.47 -5.54
N SER A 8 -9.78 8.83 -5.53
CA SER A 8 -9.03 9.06 -4.28
C SER A 8 -9.71 10.07 -3.34
N ARG A 9 -10.46 11.03 -3.89
CA ARG A 9 -11.25 11.99 -3.11
C ARG A 9 -12.45 11.34 -2.43
N ASN A 10 -13.18 10.47 -3.13
CA ASN A 10 -14.29 9.70 -2.57
C ASN A 10 -13.80 8.70 -1.53
N ILE A 11 -12.64 8.08 -1.76
CA ILE A 11 -11.96 7.22 -0.77
C ILE A 11 -11.63 8.03 0.49
N TYR A 12 -11.04 9.23 0.34
CA TYR A 12 -10.71 10.11 1.46
C TYR A 12 -11.95 10.50 2.28
N GLU A 13 -13.02 10.98 1.63
CA GLU A 13 -14.24 11.38 2.32
C GLU A 13 -14.95 10.17 2.96
N GLY A 14 -14.93 9.01 2.30
CA GLY A 14 -15.45 7.75 2.83
C GLY A 14 -14.75 7.33 4.11
N LEU A 15 -13.42 7.26 4.08
CA LEU A 15 -12.61 6.91 5.26
C LEU A 15 -12.78 7.91 6.41
N LYS A 16 -12.84 9.22 6.09
CA LYS A 16 -13.07 10.27 7.08
C LYS A 16 -14.45 10.14 7.74
N LYS A 17 -15.49 9.82 6.96
CA LYS A 17 -16.85 9.58 7.48
C LYS A 17 -16.89 8.39 8.45
N GLU A 18 -16.09 7.37 8.18
CA GLU A 18 -15.92 6.18 9.05
C GLU A 18 -14.96 6.42 10.23
N GLY A 19 -14.45 7.66 10.40
CA GLY A 19 -13.66 8.07 11.55
C GLY A 19 -12.15 7.82 11.45
N TYR A 20 -11.65 7.43 10.27
CA TYR A 20 -10.21 7.24 10.06
C TYR A 20 -9.46 8.58 10.05
N LYS A 21 -8.27 8.60 10.65
CA LYS A 21 -7.34 9.74 10.55
C LYS A 21 -6.58 9.66 9.23
N CYS A 22 -7.08 10.35 8.22
CA CYS A 22 -6.49 10.38 6.88
C CYS A 22 -6.16 11.80 6.38
N SER A 23 -5.21 11.88 5.45
CA SER A 23 -4.92 13.06 4.63
C SER A 23 -4.99 12.70 3.15
N LEU A 24 -5.31 13.67 2.32
CA LEU A 24 -5.37 13.54 0.87
C LEU A 24 -4.24 14.38 0.26
N ASP A 25 -3.31 13.72 -0.40
CA ASP A 25 -2.21 14.37 -1.12
C ASP A 25 -2.53 14.38 -2.61
N ILE A 26 -2.86 15.55 -3.15
CA ILE A 26 -3.18 15.75 -4.57
C ILE A 26 -1.94 16.25 -5.29
N TRP A 27 -1.48 15.53 -6.31
CA TRP A 27 -0.40 15.95 -7.18
C TRP A 27 -1.03 16.55 -8.45
N MET A 28 -0.84 17.86 -8.67
CA MET A 28 -1.37 18.57 -9.84
C MET A 28 -0.60 18.20 -11.12
N LYS A 29 -0.78 16.96 -11.60
CA LYS A 29 -0.49 16.56 -12.98
C LYS A 29 -1.80 16.06 -13.61
N GLU A 30 -1.90 16.07 -14.93
CA GLU A 30 -2.99 15.42 -15.65
C GLU A 30 -2.54 14.02 -16.09
N PRO A 31 -3.30 12.95 -15.80
CA PRO A 31 -4.52 12.90 -14.97
C PRO A 31 -4.23 13.19 -13.48
N GLU A 32 -5.23 13.63 -12.69
CA GLU A 32 -5.09 13.95 -11.24
C GLU A 32 -4.61 12.70 -10.49
N TRP A 33 -3.36 12.72 -10.01
CA TRP A 33 -2.84 11.66 -9.14
C TRP A 33 -3.03 12.10 -7.70
N ALA A 34 -3.84 11.36 -6.96
CA ALA A 34 -4.07 11.64 -5.55
C ALA A 34 -3.90 10.37 -4.72
N LYS A 35 -3.26 10.52 -3.55
CA LYS A 35 -3.03 9.43 -2.59
C LYS A 35 -3.75 9.76 -1.30
N VAL A 36 -4.37 8.74 -0.70
CA VAL A 36 -4.96 8.85 0.64
C VAL A 36 -4.01 8.21 1.63
N ASN A 37 -3.44 9.02 2.52
CA ASN A 37 -2.58 8.54 3.59
C ASN A 37 -3.42 8.35 4.86
N VAL A 38 -3.47 7.12 5.37
CA VAL A 38 -4.17 6.78 6.61
C VAL A 38 -3.14 6.46 7.68
N HIS A 39 -3.24 7.16 8.81
CA HIS A 39 -2.33 6.94 9.95
C HIS A 39 -3.00 6.01 10.95
N LEU A 40 -2.51 4.77 11.02
CA LEU A 40 -3.08 3.72 11.87
C LEU A 40 -1.96 2.95 12.57
N ASP A 41 -2.06 2.82 13.90
CA ASP A 41 -1.17 1.99 14.72
C ASP A 41 0.34 2.30 14.54
N GLY A 42 0.66 3.58 14.33
CA GLY A 42 2.04 4.03 14.12
C GLY A 42 2.62 3.63 12.75
N MET A 43 1.77 3.31 11.78
CA MET A 43 2.12 3.06 10.38
C MET A 43 1.37 4.04 9.47
N THR A 44 1.98 4.35 8.34
CA THR A 44 1.33 5.12 7.27
C THR A 44 0.90 4.15 6.18
N TRP A 45 -0.39 4.18 5.88
CA TRP A 45 -1.03 3.39 4.85
C TRP A 45 -1.39 4.30 3.69
N THR A 46 -0.76 4.11 2.56
CA THR A 46 -1.01 4.88 1.34
C THR A 46 -1.95 4.08 0.46
N ILE A 47 -3.11 4.66 0.15
CA ILE A 47 -4.08 4.11 -0.78
C ILE A 47 -4.02 4.98 -2.02
N GLU A 48 -3.47 4.42 -3.09
CA GLU A 48 -3.42 5.08 -4.40
C GLU A 48 -4.63 4.63 -5.22
N GLY A 49 -5.17 5.58 -5.99
CA GLY A 49 -6.40 5.42 -6.75
C GLY A 49 -6.37 4.30 -7.79
N ILE A 50 -7.51 4.13 -8.45
CA ILE A 50 -7.75 3.08 -9.42
C ILE A 50 -6.81 3.24 -10.61
N ASP A 51 -5.95 2.25 -10.85
CA ASP A 51 -5.19 2.15 -12.10
C ASP A 51 -5.98 1.31 -13.12
N GLU A 52 -6.16 1.86 -14.33
CA GLU A 52 -6.65 1.09 -15.48
C GLU A 52 -5.47 0.33 -16.07
N VAL A 53 -5.47 -1.00 -16.01
CA VAL A 53 -4.42 -1.79 -16.66
C VAL A 53 -4.54 -1.64 -18.17
N GLY A 54 -3.77 -0.73 -18.77
CA GLY A 54 -3.79 -0.65 -20.23
C GLY A 54 -3.22 0.56 -20.95
N LYS A 55 -2.29 1.35 -20.41
CA LYS A 55 -1.29 2.07 -21.24
C LYS A 55 0.04 2.17 -20.51
N SER A 56 0.72 1.03 -20.35
CA SER A 56 2.16 1.08 -20.13
C SER A 56 2.79 1.76 -21.36
N ASN A 57 3.14 3.05 -21.26
CA ASN A 57 4.22 3.55 -22.08
C ASN A 57 5.43 2.71 -21.72
N SER A 58 5.96 1.99 -22.70
CA SER A 58 7.05 1.02 -22.58
C SER A 58 8.36 1.59 -22.01
N GLU A 59 8.38 2.85 -21.61
CA GLU A 59 9.53 3.57 -21.07
C GLU A 59 9.58 3.58 -19.53
N GLU A 60 8.47 3.30 -18.83
CA GLU A 60 8.47 3.21 -17.34
C GLU A 60 8.70 1.79 -16.80
N ALA A 61 8.69 0.78 -17.67
CA ALA A 61 8.98 -0.61 -17.30
C ALA A 61 10.44 -0.80 -16.84
N ASP A 62 11.33 0.14 -17.15
CA ASP A 62 12.74 0.10 -16.76
C ASP A 62 13.01 0.55 -15.30
N PHE A 63 11.99 1.05 -14.58
CA PHE A 63 12.16 1.48 -13.18
C PHE A 63 12.16 0.33 -12.15
N ARG A 64 11.92 -0.93 -12.59
CA ARG A 64 11.71 -2.09 -11.70
C ARG A 64 12.80 -3.16 -11.75
N LYS A 65 14.06 -2.75 -11.68
CA LYS A 65 15.15 -3.65 -11.28
C LYS A 65 15.98 -2.98 -10.19
N SER A 66 15.49 -3.07 -8.96
CA SER A 66 16.36 -3.00 -7.78
C SER A 66 16.67 -4.44 -7.34
N ASP A 67 17.93 -4.72 -7.03
CA ASP A 67 18.50 -6.05 -6.82
C ASP A 67 17.93 -6.84 -5.61
N GLU A 68 16.90 -6.33 -4.93
CA GLU A 68 16.37 -6.94 -3.70
C GLU A 68 14.83 -7.15 -3.69
N GLY A 69 14.13 -6.88 -4.79
CA GLY A 69 12.68 -7.06 -4.87
C GLY A 69 12.25 -8.28 -5.70
N GLU A 70 11.71 -9.31 -5.05
CA GLU A 70 10.93 -10.35 -5.75
C GLU A 70 9.56 -9.76 -6.11
N PHE A 71 9.39 -9.36 -7.37
CA PHE A 71 8.10 -8.93 -7.92
C PHE A 71 7.28 -10.16 -8.31
N ASN A 72 6.19 -10.43 -7.59
CA ASN A 72 5.24 -11.49 -7.98
C ASN A 72 4.16 -10.90 -8.90
N SER A 73 4.32 -11.09 -10.21
CA SER A 73 3.41 -10.61 -11.25
C SER A 73 2.06 -11.35 -11.33
N GLN A 74 1.79 -12.33 -10.46
CA GLN A 74 0.59 -13.18 -10.56
C GLN A 74 -0.74 -12.51 -10.15
N ALA A 75 -0.75 -11.26 -9.68
CA ALA A 75 -1.99 -10.64 -9.20
C ALA A 75 -2.83 -10.02 -10.34
N ASN A 76 -3.52 -10.90 -11.08
CA ASN A 76 -4.69 -10.62 -11.93
C ASN A 76 -4.41 -9.85 -13.23
N ALA A 77 -4.39 -10.58 -14.34
CA ALA A 77 -4.43 -10.01 -15.70
C ALA A 77 -5.87 -9.85 -16.24
N GLU A 78 -6.90 -10.16 -15.45
CA GLU A 78 -8.30 -10.27 -15.92
C GLU A 78 -9.24 -9.13 -15.47
N LYS A 79 -8.79 -8.20 -14.63
CA LYS A 79 -9.63 -7.07 -14.17
C LYS A 79 -9.02 -5.75 -14.61
N ASP A 80 -9.87 -4.82 -15.00
CA ASP A 80 -9.43 -3.54 -15.56
C ASP A 80 -9.04 -2.53 -14.47
N LYS A 81 -9.45 -2.73 -13.21
CA LYS A 81 -9.32 -1.74 -12.11
C LYS A 81 -8.78 -2.34 -10.81
N TYR A 82 -7.75 -1.70 -10.23
CA TYR A 82 -7.13 -2.13 -8.97
C TYR A 82 -6.96 -0.99 -7.97
N ILE A 83 -7.06 -1.32 -6.68
CA ILE A 83 -6.62 -0.44 -5.59
C ILE A 83 -5.21 -0.83 -5.17
N HIS A 84 -4.34 0.16 -5.07
CA HIS A 84 -2.98 -0.01 -4.60
C HIS A 84 -2.88 0.36 -3.12
N PHE A 85 -2.42 -0.58 -2.31
CA PHE A 85 -2.04 -0.36 -0.93
C PHE A 85 -0.52 -0.36 -0.83
N GLN A 86 0.04 0.69 -0.25
CA GLN A 86 1.41 0.75 0.20
C GLN A 86 1.43 0.95 1.72
N ILE A 87 2.35 0.28 2.40
CA ILE A 87 2.56 0.38 3.84
C ILE A 87 4.00 0.69 4.10
N ASP A 88 4.26 1.81 4.76
CA ASP A 88 5.62 2.20 5.13
C ASP A 88 5.89 1.86 6.59
N ARG A 89 6.95 1.08 6.84
CA ARG A 89 7.45 0.81 8.17
C ARG A 89 8.90 1.28 8.32
N VAL A 90 9.11 2.14 9.32
CA VAL A 90 10.45 2.59 9.72
C VAL A 90 11.05 1.58 10.71
N PHE A 91 12.27 1.15 10.42
CA PHE A 91 13.11 0.33 11.29
C PHE A 91 14.34 1.13 11.71
N LYS A 92 14.75 0.98 12.98
CA LYS A 92 16.02 1.53 13.46
C LYS A 92 17.20 0.71 12.94
N LYS A 93 18.39 1.29 12.95
CA LYS A 93 19.64 0.64 12.49
C LYS A 93 19.86 -0.74 13.11
N GLU A 94 19.59 -0.88 14.41
CA GLU A 94 19.73 -2.13 15.17
C GLU A 94 18.64 -3.19 14.86
N GLN A 95 17.63 -2.85 14.07
CA GLN A 95 16.49 -3.71 13.77
C GLN A 95 16.62 -4.46 12.44
N GLU A 96 17.80 -4.50 11.81
CA GLU A 96 18.04 -5.17 10.52
C GLU A 96 17.51 -6.61 10.47
N ALA A 97 17.86 -7.45 11.45
CA ALA A 97 17.38 -8.84 11.49
C ALA A 97 15.84 -8.95 11.67
N MET A 98 15.24 -7.99 12.37
CA MET A 98 13.78 -7.92 12.52
C MET A 98 13.12 -7.50 11.22
N ALA A 99 13.72 -6.56 10.48
CA ALA A 99 13.25 -6.12 9.19
C ALA A 99 13.28 -7.27 8.18
N GLN A 100 14.38 -8.02 8.09
CA GLN A 100 14.50 -9.19 7.21
C GLN A 100 13.47 -10.28 7.53
N LEU A 101 13.26 -10.58 8.81
CA LEU A 101 12.28 -11.59 9.22
C LEU A 101 10.83 -11.14 8.96
N ALA A 102 10.51 -9.89 9.25
CA ALA A 102 9.20 -9.32 8.96
C ALA A 102 8.92 -9.33 7.45
N THR A 103 9.89 -8.90 6.64
CA THR A 103 9.82 -8.96 5.18
C THR A 103 9.53 -10.37 4.70
N LYS A 104 10.32 -11.36 5.14
CA LYS A 104 10.11 -12.77 4.77
C LYS A 104 8.69 -13.27 5.10
N ARG A 105 8.15 -12.90 6.27
CA ARG A 105 6.81 -13.30 6.71
C ARG A 105 5.71 -12.58 5.92
N LEU A 106 5.96 -11.34 5.50
CA LEU A 106 5.00 -10.53 4.74
C LEU A 106 5.05 -10.81 3.23
N CYS A 107 6.13 -11.39 2.68
CA CYS A 107 6.25 -11.66 1.24
C CYS A 107 5.07 -12.47 0.64
N SER A 108 4.41 -13.35 1.41
CA SER A 108 3.23 -14.10 0.92
C SER A 108 1.96 -13.23 0.85
N SER A 109 1.95 -12.12 1.57
CA SER A 109 0.83 -11.20 1.69
C SER A 109 1.03 -9.93 0.87
N PHE A 110 2.16 -9.71 0.21
CA PHE A 110 2.44 -8.50 -0.56
C PHE A 110 3.01 -8.89 -1.92
N ILE A 111 2.69 -8.11 -2.96
CA ILE A 111 3.14 -8.42 -4.33
C ILE A 111 4.60 -8.05 -4.55
N TYR A 112 5.07 -7.05 -3.81
CA TYR A 112 6.47 -6.63 -3.77
C TYR A 112 6.73 -5.83 -2.49
N HIS A 113 8.00 -5.74 -2.11
CA HIS A 113 8.48 -4.84 -1.08
C HIS A 113 9.73 -4.11 -1.56
N GLU A 114 9.96 -2.92 -1.03
CA GLU A 114 11.09 -2.07 -1.39
C GLU A 114 11.70 -1.50 -0.12
N ARG A 115 13.03 -1.58 -0.02
CA ARG A 115 13.77 -0.83 0.98
C ARG A 115 14.13 0.53 0.39
N THR A 116 13.72 1.61 1.04
CA THR A 116 14.15 2.95 0.62
C THR A 116 15.67 3.07 0.75
N LYS A 117 16.35 3.50 -0.32
CA LYS A 117 17.80 3.78 -0.30
C LYS A 117 18.18 4.93 0.64
N LEU A 118 17.20 5.74 1.05
CA LEU A 118 17.35 6.86 1.96
C LEU A 118 17.46 6.35 3.40
N ILE A 119 18.69 6.12 3.85
CA ILE A 119 19.01 5.90 5.26
C ILE A 119 19.00 7.28 5.93
N SER A 120 18.25 7.43 7.01
CA SER A 120 18.21 8.69 7.74
C SER A 120 19.53 8.94 8.49
N THR A 121 19.72 10.15 9.03
CA THR A 121 20.93 10.50 9.79
C THR A 121 21.17 9.61 11.01
N ASP A 122 20.14 8.98 11.58
CA ASP A 122 20.28 8.06 12.72
C ASP A 122 20.50 6.60 12.31
N GLY A 123 20.56 6.32 11.00
CA GLY A 123 20.72 4.96 10.47
C GLY A 123 19.42 4.17 10.34
N SER A 124 18.26 4.76 10.65
CA SER A 124 16.96 4.16 10.35
C SER A 124 16.69 4.12 8.86
N PHE A 125 15.87 3.15 8.47
CA PHE A 125 15.49 2.89 7.09
C PHE A 125 14.01 2.50 7.02
N THR A 126 13.39 2.76 5.87
CA THR A 126 12.00 2.38 5.62
C THR A 126 11.96 1.15 4.72
N ILE A 127 11.05 0.23 5.02
CA ILE A 127 10.59 -0.78 4.07
C ILE A 127 9.14 -0.48 3.74
N SER A 128 8.88 -0.38 2.44
CA SER A 128 7.56 -0.19 1.84
C SER A 128 7.04 -1.54 1.35
N PHE A 129 5.83 -1.90 1.76
CA PHE A 129 5.16 -3.13 1.33
C PHE A 129 3.98 -2.79 0.44
N HIS A 130 3.89 -3.44 -0.72
CA HIS A 130 2.91 -3.07 -1.73
C HIS A 130 1.98 -4.24 -2.04
N ARG A 131 0.71 -3.92 -2.21
CA ARG A 131 -0.34 -4.89 -2.49
C ARG A 131 -1.38 -4.30 -3.43
N GLN A 132 -1.82 -5.08 -4.40
CA GLN A 132 -2.95 -4.71 -5.27
C GLN A 132 -4.18 -5.54 -4.91
N TYR A 133 -5.35 -4.90 -4.94
CA TYR A 133 -6.67 -5.54 -4.80
C TYR A 133 -7.49 -5.26 -6.03
N PRO A 134 -8.13 -6.28 -6.62
CA PRO A 134 -9.10 -6.03 -7.66
C PRO A 134 -10.28 -5.24 -7.11
N LEU A 135 -10.64 -4.16 -7.78
CA LEU A 135 -11.86 -3.44 -7.44
C LEU A 135 -13.06 -4.18 -8.06
N LEU A 136 -14.02 -4.56 -7.23
CA LEU A 136 -15.18 -5.37 -7.67
C LEU A 136 -16.34 -4.52 -8.20
N THR A 137 -16.36 -3.23 -7.87
CA THR A 137 -17.41 -2.30 -8.24
C THR A 137 -16.89 -0.87 -8.16
N ASP A 138 -17.31 -0.04 -9.11
CA ASP A 138 -17.02 1.40 -9.10
C ASP A 138 -17.96 2.20 -8.19
N ASP A 139 -19.01 1.57 -7.67
CA ASP A 139 -19.93 2.17 -6.69
C ASP A 139 -19.18 2.65 -5.44
N ASP A 140 -19.27 3.95 -5.15
CA ASP A 140 -18.55 4.59 -4.04
C ASP A 140 -18.79 3.87 -2.70
N GLU A 141 -20.05 3.58 -2.33
CA GLU A 141 -20.37 3.03 -1.01
C GLU A 141 -19.84 1.60 -0.86
N ALA A 142 -20.11 0.73 -1.84
CA ALA A 142 -19.60 -0.63 -1.83
C ALA A 142 -18.06 -0.69 -2.00
N GLY A 143 -17.49 0.23 -2.78
CA GLY A 143 -16.05 0.38 -3.01
C GLY A 143 -15.31 0.83 -1.74
N ILE A 144 -15.82 1.87 -1.04
CA ILE A 144 -15.29 2.34 0.24
C ILE A 144 -15.35 1.21 1.28
N LYS A 145 -16.48 0.49 1.38
CA LYS A 145 -16.59 -0.65 2.30
C LYS A 145 -15.54 -1.72 1.99
N THR A 146 -15.34 -2.03 0.71
CA THR A 146 -14.31 -2.99 0.29
C THR A 146 -12.91 -2.52 0.66
N ILE A 147 -12.59 -1.24 0.48
CA ILE A 147 -11.31 -0.65 0.89
C ILE A 147 -11.09 -0.80 2.39
N ILE A 148 -12.11 -0.51 3.20
CA ILE A 148 -12.05 -0.61 4.66
C ILE A 148 -11.83 -2.06 5.11
N ASP A 149 -12.57 -3.00 4.52
CA ASP A 149 -12.44 -4.42 4.83
C ASP A 149 -11.02 -4.91 4.49
N GLN A 150 -10.45 -4.53 3.34
CA GLN A 150 -9.08 -4.87 2.96
C GLN A 150 -8.04 -4.21 3.87
N LEU A 151 -8.21 -2.92 4.19
CA LEU A 151 -7.33 -2.19 5.09
C LEU A 151 -7.26 -2.85 6.46
N ASN A 152 -8.42 -3.23 7.03
CA ASN A 152 -8.48 -3.90 8.33
C ASN A 152 -7.86 -5.30 8.28
N ASN A 153 -8.06 -6.05 7.20
CA ASN A 153 -7.42 -7.37 7.02
C ASN A 153 -5.90 -7.26 6.96
N PHE A 154 -5.33 -6.34 6.17
CA PHE A 154 -3.88 -6.16 6.12
C PHE A 154 -3.33 -5.65 7.43
N LYS A 155 -4.04 -4.75 8.11
CA LYS A 155 -3.67 -4.30 9.44
C LYS A 155 -3.45 -5.48 10.38
N ILE A 156 -4.39 -6.43 10.42
CA ILE A 156 -4.28 -7.62 11.29
C ILE A 156 -3.06 -8.47 10.90
N ILE A 157 -2.85 -8.74 9.62
CA ILE A 157 -1.71 -9.53 9.12
C ILE A 157 -0.38 -8.86 9.53
N VAL A 158 -0.24 -7.57 9.26
CA VAL A 158 0.97 -6.79 9.52
C VAL A 158 1.25 -6.71 11.01
N GLN A 159 0.24 -6.45 11.84
CA GLN A 159 0.36 -6.45 13.29
C GLN A 159 0.80 -7.83 13.80
N SER A 160 0.14 -8.90 13.37
CA SER A 160 0.49 -10.27 13.78
C SER A 160 1.93 -10.61 13.47
N VAL A 161 2.43 -10.23 12.30
CA VAL A 161 3.84 -10.44 11.95
C VAL A 161 4.75 -9.64 12.88
N PHE A 162 4.49 -8.35 13.08
CA PHE A 162 5.35 -7.53 13.93
C PHE A 162 5.35 -7.96 15.40
N TYR A 163 4.22 -8.40 15.95
CA TYR A 163 4.16 -9.00 17.28
C TYR A 163 5.00 -10.28 17.35
N SER A 164 4.83 -11.20 16.40
CA SER A 164 5.59 -12.46 16.40
C SER A 164 7.11 -12.26 16.28
N VAL A 165 7.56 -11.24 15.54
CA VAL A 165 8.99 -10.92 15.39
C VAL A 165 9.56 -10.26 16.64
N GLN A 166 8.73 -9.60 17.46
CA GLN A 166 9.14 -9.06 18.76
C GLN A 166 9.30 -10.16 19.82
N GLU A 167 8.38 -11.14 19.86
CA GLU A 167 8.42 -12.25 20.82
C GLU A 167 9.63 -13.17 20.61
N GLU A 168 10.05 -13.42 19.37
CA GLU A 168 11.24 -14.25 19.07
C GLU A 168 12.59 -13.64 19.52
N LYS A 169 12.58 -12.39 20.00
CA LYS A 169 13.77 -11.73 20.56
C LYS A 169 13.81 -11.69 22.09
N GLN A 170 12.78 -12.22 22.77
CA GLN A 170 12.79 -12.44 24.23
C GLN A 170 13.26 -13.84 24.57
#